data_AF-A0A7T8GUV0-F1
#
_entry.id   AF-A0A7T8GUV0-F1
#
_cell.length_a   1.000
_cell.length_b   1.000
_cell.length_c   1.000
_cell.angle_alpha   90.00
_cell.angle_beta   90.00
_cell.angle_gamma   90.00
#
_symmetry.space_group_name_H-M   'P 1'
#
loop_
_entity.id
_entity.type
_entity.pdbx_description
1 polymer ?
#
loop_
_entity_poly.entity_id
_entity_poly.type
_entity_poly.pdbx_seq_one_letter_code
_entity_poly.pdbx_strand_id
1 'polypeptide(L)' 'MEEKRIRVSALLDAQMDFKKIAELIPCSLGLVSKVKKLKDEGQDLGRKPGSGGHNKKRTAEFWPTSRTPLRPPPPPA' A
#
# COMPACT_ATOMS: atom_id res chain seq x y z
N MET A 1 7.66 10.61 6.52
CA MET A 1 6.47 10.39 5.64
C MET A 1 5.24 11.12 6.14
N GLU A 2 5.05 11.24 7.46
CA GLU A 2 3.95 12.00 8.09
C GLU A 2 3.94 13.48 7.68
N GLU A 3 5.08 14.17 7.79
CA GLU A 3 5.21 15.60 7.50
C GLU A 3 4.75 15.98 6.08
N LYS A 4 5.07 15.16 5.09
CA LYS A 4 4.62 15.37 3.70
C LYS A 4 3.10 15.29 3.57
N ARG A 5 2.44 14.35 4.28
CA ARG A 5 0.97 14.19 4.25
C ARG A 5 0.27 15.35 4.93
N ILE A 6 0.83 15.83 6.05
CA ILE A 6 0.31 17.00 6.76
C ILE A 6 0.36 18.23 5.85
N ARG A 7 1.51 18.48 5.20
CA ARG A 7 1.65 19.60 4.27
C ARG A 7 0.71 19.46 3.06
N VAL A 8 0.58 18.27 2.46
CA VAL A 8 -0.39 18.03 1.38
C VAL A 8 -1.83 18.27 1.84
N SER A 9 -2.18 17.85 3.05
CA SER A 9 -3.52 18.07 3.62
C SER A 9 -3.82 19.55 3.83
N ALA A 10 -2.86 20.32 4.33
CA ALA A 10 -2.99 21.77 4.49
C ALA A 10 -3.20 22.48 3.15
N LEU A 11 -2.46 22.08 2.10
CA LEU A 11 -2.66 22.64 0.76
C LEU A 11 -3.99 22.22 0.13
N LEU A 12 -4.47 21.00 0.41
CA LEU A 12 -5.82 20.56 0.01
C LEU A 12 -6.92 21.36 0.72
N ASP A 13 -6.70 21.75 1.98
CA ASP A 13 -7.60 22.63 2.73
C ASP A 13 -7.67 24.04 2.12
N ALA A 14 -6.53 24.55 1.68
CA ALA A 14 -6.44 25.79 0.91
C ALA A 14 -7.04 25.70 -0.51
N GLN A 15 -7.72 24.60 -0.87
CA GLN A 15 -8.34 24.34 -2.17
C GLN A 15 -7.38 24.48 -3.36
N MET A 16 -6.09 24.21 -3.15
CA MET A 16 -5.10 24.27 -4.22
C MET A 16 -5.25 23.13 -5.24
N ASP A 17 -4.81 23.41 -6.46
CA ASP A 17 -4.79 22.41 -7.54
C ASP A 17 -3.79 21.29 -7.24
N PHE A 18 -4.17 20.07 -7.58
CA PHE A 18 -3.39 18.86 -7.34
C PHE A 18 -2.01 18.90 -8.01
N LYS A 19 -1.92 19.48 -9.22
CA LYS A 19 -0.65 19.61 -9.94
C LYS A 19 0.28 20.55 -9.20
N LYS A 20 -0.23 21.70 -8.76
CA LYS A 20 0.54 22.67 -7.96
C LYS A 20 1.01 22.08 -6.63
N ILE A 21 0.18 21.26 -5.98
CA ILE A 21 0.55 20.56 -4.73
C ILE A 21 1.69 19.56 -4.98
N ALA A 22 1.62 18.78 -6.07
CA ALA A 22 2.66 17.82 -6.43
C ALA A 22 3.98 18.49 -6.89
N GLU A 23 3.91 19.70 -7.43
CA GLU A 23 5.08 20.52 -7.75
C GLU A 23 5.73 21.12 -6.50
N LEU A 24 4.93 21.65 -5.56
CA LEU A 24 5.45 22.22 -4.31
C LEU A 24 5.97 21.17 -3.33
N ILE A 25 5.29 20.03 -3.27
CA ILE A 25 5.68 18.90 -2.44
C ILE A 25 6.01 17.78 -3.41
N PRO A 26 7.29 17.47 -3.68
CA PRO A 26 7.68 16.45 -4.65
C PRO A 26 7.12 15.09 -4.21
N CYS A 27 5.96 14.78 -4.76
CA CYS A 27 5.16 13.60 -4.47
C CYS A 27 4.25 13.30 -5.67
N SER A 28 3.80 12.05 -5.77
CA SER A 28 2.92 11.64 -6.85
C SER A 28 1.50 12.20 -6.67
N LEU A 29 0.82 12.51 -7.77
CA LEU A 29 -0.59 12.89 -7.76
C LEU A 29 -1.48 11.83 -7.08
N GLY A 30 -1.10 10.56 -7.21
CA GLY A 30 -1.77 9.45 -6.50
C GLY A 30 -1.67 9.57 -4.97
N LEU A 31 -0.58 10.12 -4.44
CA LEU A 31 -0.46 10.41 -3.01
C LEU A 31 -1.42 11.54 -2.61
N VAL A 32 -1.50 12.61 -3.39
CA VAL A 32 -2.40 13.74 -3.15
C VAL A 32 -3.86 13.28 -3.16
N SER A 33 -4.25 12.50 -4.16
CA SER A 33 -5.59 11.89 -4.27
C SER A 33 -5.90 10.98 -3.06
N LYS A 34 -4.93 10.15 -2.65
CA LYS A 34 -5.09 9.28 -1.49
C LYS A 34 -5.25 10.09 -0.19
N VAL A 35 -4.52 11.18 -0.01
CA VAL A 35 -4.65 12.07 1.15
C VAL A 35 -6.00 12.77 1.17
N LYS A 36 -6.50 13.26 0.02
CA LYS A 36 -7.86 13.81 -0.07
C LYS A 36 -8.92 12.79 0.32
N LYS A 37 -8.83 11.57 -0.20
CA LYS A 37 -9.77 10.50 0.12
C LYS A 37 -9.77 10.16 1.61
N LEU A 38 -8.59 10.03 2.22
CA LEU A 38 -8.47 9.78 3.65
C LEU A 38 -9.08 10.91 4.50
N LYS A 39 -8.89 12.17 4.08
CA LYS A 39 -9.48 13.34 4.75
C LYS A 39 -11.01 13.35 4.65
N ASP A 40 -11.55 13.03 3.48
CA ASP A 40 -13.00 12.93 3.23
C ASP A 40 -13.64 11.80 4.06
N GLU A 41 -12.96 10.65 4.16
CA GLU A 41 -13.37 9.52 4.99
C GLU A 41 -13.15 9.76 6.50
N GLY A 42 -12.65 10.93 6.91
CA GLY A 42 -12.35 11.25 8.31
C GLY A 42 -11.26 10.36 8.93
N GLN A 43 -10.46 9.68 8.09
CA GLN A 43 -9.39 8.80 8.54
C GLN A 43 -8.12 9.59 8.86
N ASP A 44 -7.50 9.23 9.98
CA ASP A 44 -6.26 9.85 10.43
C ASP A 44 -5.13 9.64 9.41
N LEU A 45 -4.47 10.74 9.02
CA LEU A 45 -3.41 10.73 8.01
C LEU A 45 -2.09 10.09 8.48
N GLY A 46 -1.91 9.94 9.80
CA GLY A 46 -0.78 9.28 10.43
C GLY A 46 -0.99 7.77 10.61
N ARG A 47 -2.24 7.32 10.71
CA ARG A 47 -2.54 5.89 10.89
C ARG A 47 -2.58 5.18 9.54
N LYS A 48 -1.67 4.24 9.31
CA LYS A 48 -1.91 3.15 8.34
C LYS A 48 -2.93 2.19 8.96
N PRO A 49 -4.21 2.14 8.51
CA PRO A 49 -5.05 1.00 8.86
C PRO A 49 -4.42 -0.25 8.24
N GLY A 50 -3.79 -1.08 9.07
CA GLY A 50 -3.26 -2.39 8.68
C GLY A 50 -2.09 -2.35 7.71
N SER A 51 -0.88 -2.05 8.19
CA SER A 51 0.36 -2.53 7.56
C SER A 51 0.57 -4.05 7.74
N GLY A 52 -0.51 -4.84 7.60
CA GLY A 52 -0.56 -6.30 7.64
C GLY A 52 -1.43 -6.85 6.51
N GLY A 53 -1.49 -6.13 5.38
CA GLY A 53 -2.35 -6.43 4.24
C GLY A 53 -1.60 -6.91 2.99
N HIS A 54 -0.29 -7.15 3.07
CA HIS A 54 0.38 -7.99 2.08
C HIS A 54 0.36 -9.42 2.64
N ASN A 55 -0.37 -10.31 1.95
CA ASN A 55 -0.48 -11.75 2.20
C ASN A 55 -1.58 -12.29 3.15
N LYS A 56 -2.78 -11.68 3.21
CA LYS A 56 -3.97 -12.33 3.84
C LYS A 56 -4.72 -13.33 2.94
N LYS A 57 -4.20 -13.63 1.75
CA LYS A 57 -4.76 -14.67 0.85
C LYS A 57 -3.66 -15.60 0.31
N ARG A 58 -2.87 -16.24 1.17
CA ARG A 58 -2.10 -17.45 0.78
C ARG A 58 -1.67 -18.35 1.96
N THR A 59 -2.48 -18.45 3.01
CA THR A 59 -2.16 -19.36 4.14
C THR A 59 -3.38 -20.02 4.78
N ALA A 60 -4.59 -19.90 4.20
CA ALA A 60 -5.77 -20.49 4.83
C ALA A 60 -6.13 -21.90 4.33
N GLU A 61 -5.71 -22.35 3.13
CA GLU A 61 -6.20 -23.63 2.57
C GLU A 61 -5.21 -24.38 1.66
N PHE A 62 -3.91 -24.43 2.00
CA PHE A 62 -3.04 -25.42 1.35
C PHE A 62 -2.57 -26.44 2.38
N TRP A 63 -3.46 -27.38 2.68
CA TRP A 63 -3.05 -28.65 3.26
C TRP A 63 -2.07 -29.29 2.27
N PRO A 64 -0.81 -29.62 2.64
CA PRO A 64 0.04 -30.41 1.78
C PRO A 64 -0.40 -31.87 1.90
N THR A 65 -1.58 -32.21 1.36
CA THR A 65 -1.82 -33.57 0.88
C THR A 65 -1.11 -33.68 -0.46
N SER A 66 0.18 -34.00 -0.39
CA SER A 66 0.90 -34.81 -1.37
C SER A 66 2.36 -34.89 -0.96
N ARG A 67 2.76 -36.05 -0.44
CA ARG A 67 4.12 -36.54 -0.61
C ARG A 67 4.39 -36.60 -2.10
N THR A 68 5.12 -35.64 -2.64
CA THR A 68 5.78 -35.79 -3.93
C THR A 68 7.27 -35.56 -3.68
N PRO A 69 8.12 -36.60 -3.80
CA PRO A 69 9.56 -36.43 -3.60
C PRO A 69 10.12 -35.52 -4.69
N LEU A 70 10.87 -34.49 -4.28
CA LEU A 70 11.49 -33.49 -5.15
C LEU A 70 12.73 -34.01 -5.91
N ARG A 71 12.73 -35.27 -6.37
CA ARG A 71 13.79 -35.82 -7.24
C ARG A 71 13.25 -36.91 -8.16
N PRO A 72 13.55 -36.90 -9.47
CA PRO A 72 13.46 -38.13 -10.26
C PRO A 72 14.53 -39.13 -9.77
N PRO A 73 14.25 -40.45 -9.77
CA PRO A 73 15.27 -41.45 -9.44
C PRO A 73 16.42 -41.39 -10.48
N PRO A 74 17.67 -41.71 -10.08
CA PRO A 74 18.79 -41.75 -11.02
C PRO A 74 18.55 -42.83 -12.10
N PRO A 75 19.12 -42.66 -13.31
CA PRO A 75 19.02 -43.67 -14.35
C PRO A 75 19.74 -44.97 -13.94
N PRO A 76 19.28 -46.14 -14.41
CA PRO A 76 19.92 -47.42 -14.11
C PRO A 76 21.35 -47.46 -14.68
N ALA A 77 22.24 -48.14 -13.95
CA ALA A 77 23.63 -48.43 -14.35
C ALA A 77 23.70 -49.51 -15.42
#